data_AF-A0A4Q3X3W0-F1
#
_entry.id   AF-A0A4Q3X3W0-F1
#
_cell.length_a   1.000
_cell.length_b   1.000
_cell.length_c   1.000
_cell.angle_alpha   90.00
_cell.angle_beta   90.00
_cell.angle_gamma   90.00
#
_symmetry.space_group_name_H-M   'P 1'
#
loop_
_entity.id
_entity.type
_entity.pdbx_description
1 polymer ?
#
loop_
_entity_poly.entity_id
_entity_poly.type
_entity_poly.pdbx_seq_one_letter_code
_entity_poly.pdbx_strand_id
1 'polypeptide(L)'
;MKSRPIQYLGLAALLLVSLAVIFLPIAARPDAQSFDVPLVAPKPFQQLIGSTQVVADVADAAFVAAYKNATLPGTLTVGTDSKTATVQDQASTQAEARERANLIVKALEPKFKGIKLAPSFDQELQKLPAKPLFPISSTLAVYPPKTEDGSPVPAVKLGLDLQGGVNLVLQVRRALFTYDVTGAPTDPTQREALLAQVRTALGQTDTSVGLRGADTSFTVGGGNVLEVRTQATD
;
A
#
# COMPACT_ATOMS: atom_id res chain seq x y z
N MET A 1 -17.86 -0.33 51.81
CA MET A 1 -18.06 -1.20 50.63
C MET A 1 -17.16 -0.69 49.51
N LYS A 2 -16.07 -1.41 49.20
CA LYS A 2 -15.06 -1.00 48.20
C LYS A 2 -15.69 -0.99 46.80
N SER A 3 -15.34 0.02 46.02
CA SER A 3 -15.95 0.42 44.74
C SER A 3 -15.72 -0.56 43.58
N ARG A 4 -16.28 -1.77 43.68
CA ARG A 4 -16.32 -2.76 42.59
C ARG A 4 -16.86 -2.20 41.26
N PRO A 5 -17.90 -1.33 41.22
CA PRO A 5 -18.37 -0.77 39.95
C PRO A 5 -17.32 0.10 39.24
N ILE A 6 -16.53 0.87 40.01
CA ILE A 6 -15.45 1.69 39.45
C ILE A 6 -14.33 0.80 38.88
N GLN A 7 -14.08 -0.37 39.49
CA GLN A 7 -13.11 -1.33 38.97
C GLN A 7 -13.56 -1.95 37.65
N TYR A 8 -14.84 -2.33 37.52
CA TYR A 8 -15.38 -2.84 36.25
C TYR A 8 -15.43 -1.76 35.17
N LEU A 9 -15.74 -0.52 35.53
CA LEU A 9 -15.71 0.61 34.59
C LEU A 9 -14.29 0.88 34.10
N GLY A 10 -13.29 0.82 34.99
CA GLY A 10 -11.89 0.91 34.63
C GLY A 10 -11.43 -0.22 33.71
N LEU A 11 -11.86 -1.46 33.97
CA LEU A 11 -11.55 -2.62 33.13
C LEU A 11 -12.19 -2.49 31.74
N ALA A 12 -13.44 -2.05 31.67
CA ALA A 12 -14.13 -1.82 30.41
C ALA A 12 -13.48 -0.69 29.60
N ALA A 13 -13.08 0.40 30.25
CA ALA A 13 -12.35 1.48 29.61
C ALA A 13 -10.98 1.01 29.06
N LEU A 14 -10.25 0.20 29.83
CA LEU A 14 -8.98 -0.38 29.40
C LEU A 14 -9.17 -1.28 28.16
N LEU A 15 -10.20 -2.12 28.15
CA LEU A 15 -10.54 -2.98 27.03
C LEU A 15 -10.84 -2.15 25.76
N LEU A 16 -11.68 -1.12 25.89
CA LEU A 16 -12.06 -0.26 24.78
C LEU A 16 -10.87 0.52 24.21
N VAL A 17 -10.00 1.05 25.08
CA VAL A 17 -8.76 1.73 24.65
C VAL A 17 -7.83 0.75 23.94
N SER A 18 -7.68 -0.47 24.45
CA SER A 18 -6.84 -1.50 23.82
C SER A 18 -7.35 -1.89 22.43
N LEU A 19 -8.67 -2.05 22.28
CA LEU A 19 -9.33 -2.26 20.99
C LEU A 19 -9.12 -1.07 20.06
N ALA A 20 -9.26 0.16 20.55
CA ALA A 20 -9.07 1.37 19.75
C ALA A 20 -7.65 1.44 19.16
N VAL A 21 -6.61 1.06 19.91
CA VAL A 21 -5.22 1.03 19.39
C VAL A 21 -5.03 0.03 18.26
N ILE A 22 -5.80 -1.07 18.22
CA ILE A 22 -5.71 -2.07 17.16
C ILE A 22 -6.28 -1.54 15.84
N PHE A 23 -7.35 -0.76 15.89
CA PHE A 23 -8.09 -0.30 14.70
C PHE A 23 -7.78 1.13 14.27
N LEU A 24 -7.25 1.96 15.17
CA LEU A 24 -6.93 3.35 14.88
C LEU A 24 -5.44 3.49 14.51
N PRO A 25 -5.11 3.66 13.23
CA PRO A 25 -3.73 3.83 12.82
C PRO A 25 -3.13 5.11 13.41
N ILE A 26 -1.99 4.94 14.10
CA ILE A 26 -1.14 6.04 14.55
C ILE A 26 -0.06 6.21 13.50
N ALA A 27 0.01 7.39 12.89
CA ALA A 27 1.04 7.70 11.91
C ALA A 27 1.64 9.09 12.17
N ALA A 28 2.70 9.42 11.44
CA ALA A 28 3.28 10.75 11.46
C ALA A 28 2.20 11.78 11.13
N ARG A 29 2.18 12.87 11.89
CA ARG A 29 1.34 14.02 11.58
C ARG A 29 1.74 14.53 10.19
N PRO A 30 0.78 14.91 9.34
CA PRO A 30 1.13 15.42 8.02
C PRO A 30 1.87 16.74 8.18
N ASP A 31 2.99 16.86 7.49
CA ASP A 31 3.63 18.14 7.24
C ASP A 31 2.87 18.89 6.13
N ALA A 32 3.04 20.22 6.08
CA ALA A 32 2.46 21.03 5.02
C ALA A 32 3.08 20.62 3.67
N GLN A 33 2.24 20.18 2.74
CA GLN A 33 2.63 19.80 1.39
C GLN A 33 2.13 20.84 0.40
N SER A 34 2.94 21.11 -0.64
CA SER A 34 2.51 21.95 -1.75
C SER A 34 1.44 21.23 -2.57
N PHE A 35 0.35 21.91 -2.86
CA PHE A 35 -0.70 21.43 -3.75
C PHE A 35 -1.16 22.56 -4.67
N ASP A 36 -1.69 22.18 -5.83
CA ASP A 36 -2.18 23.12 -6.82
C ASP A 36 -3.69 23.30 -6.68
N VAL A 37 -4.12 24.56 -6.75
CA VAL A 37 -5.54 24.95 -6.77
C VAL A 37 -5.89 25.36 -8.20
N PRO A 38 -6.39 24.43 -9.03
CA PRO A 38 -6.82 24.74 -10.38
C PRO A 38 -8.17 25.48 -10.34
N LEU A 39 -8.24 26.55 -11.11
CA LEU A 39 -9.35 27.49 -11.21
C LEU A 39 -9.81 27.59 -12.66
N VAL A 40 -11.12 27.74 -12.85
CA VAL A 40 -11.74 27.97 -14.15
C VAL A 40 -12.61 29.21 -14.10
N ALA A 41 -12.43 30.08 -15.09
CA ALA A 41 -13.19 31.30 -15.26
C ALA A 41 -14.14 31.21 -16.48
N PRO A 42 -15.31 31.89 -16.43
CA PRO A 42 -16.28 31.87 -17.54
C PRO A 42 -15.82 32.65 -18.77
N LYS A 43 -14.89 33.60 -18.59
CA LYS A 43 -14.26 34.42 -19.63
C LYS A 43 -12.75 34.48 -19.36
N PRO A 44 -11.94 34.84 -20.36
CA PRO A 44 -10.52 35.03 -20.16
C PRO A 44 -10.23 35.96 -18.97
N PHE A 45 -9.28 35.60 -18.11
CA PHE A 45 -8.99 36.35 -16.87
C PHE A 45 -8.73 37.84 -17.11
N GLN A 46 -8.02 38.19 -18.20
CA GLN A 46 -7.76 39.59 -18.58
C GLN A 46 -9.05 40.38 -18.86
N GLN A 47 -10.07 39.73 -19.45
CA GLN A 47 -11.35 40.37 -19.77
C GLN A 47 -12.23 40.58 -18.54
N LEU A 48 -11.97 39.88 -17.44
CA LEU A 48 -12.73 40.00 -16.19
C LEU A 48 -12.32 41.20 -15.35
N ILE A 49 -11.07 41.63 -15.45
CA ILE A 49 -10.54 42.79 -14.73
C ILE A 49 -10.91 44.10 -15.47
N GLY A 50 -11.06 44.03 -16.80
CA GLY A 50 -11.40 45.19 -17.62
C GLY A 50 -10.31 46.28 -17.63
N SER A 51 -9.08 45.96 -17.23
CA SER A 51 -7.95 46.88 -17.12
C SER A 51 -6.67 46.31 -17.77
N THR A 52 -5.65 47.16 -17.91
CA THR A 52 -4.30 46.78 -18.36
C THR A 52 -3.44 46.19 -17.25
N GLN A 53 -3.99 46.00 -16.05
CA GLN A 53 -3.25 45.41 -14.94
C GLN A 53 -2.97 43.92 -15.20
N VAL A 54 -1.85 43.44 -14.68
CA VAL A 54 -1.47 42.03 -14.75
C VAL A 54 -2.42 41.25 -13.83
N VAL A 55 -2.95 40.13 -14.33
CA VAL A 55 -3.92 39.29 -13.59
C VAL A 55 -3.35 38.84 -12.24
N ALA A 56 -2.06 38.49 -12.21
CA ALA A 56 -1.37 38.06 -10.99
C ALA A 56 -1.40 39.15 -9.91
N ASP A 57 -1.07 40.41 -10.25
CA ASP A 57 -1.06 41.52 -9.27
C ASP A 57 -2.45 41.78 -8.66
N VAL A 58 -3.51 41.62 -9.47
CA VAL A 58 -4.90 41.79 -9.00
C VAL A 58 -5.32 40.65 -8.08
N ALA A 59 -4.88 39.42 -8.38
CA ALA A 59 -5.09 38.26 -7.52
C ALA A 59 -4.31 38.39 -6.20
N ASP A 60 -3.05 38.82 -6.23
CA ASP A 60 -2.21 39.00 -5.06
C ASP A 60 -2.78 40.07 -4.12
N ALA A 61 -3.24 41.20 -4.66
CA ALA A 61 -3.92 42.23 -3.87
C ALA A 61 -5.20 41.69 -3.21
N ALA A 62 -5.94 40.80 -3.89
CA ALA A 62 -7.12 40.15 -3.33
C ALA A 62 -6.76 39.14 -2.23
N PHE A 63 -5.66 38.41 -2.39
CA PHE A 63 -5.14 37.50 -1.37
C PHE A 63 -4.69 38.24 -0.12
N VAL A 64 -3.91 39.32 -0.26
CA VAL A 64 -3.47 40.15 0.86
C VAL A 64 -4.66 40.72 1.64
N ALA A 65 -5.73 41.12 0.95
CA ALA A 65 -6.94 41.61 1.59
C ALA A 65 -7.71 40.52 2.36
N ALA A 66 -7.69 39.27 1.88
CA ALA A 66 -8.44 38.15 2.45
C ALA A 66 -7.66 37.42 3.57
N TYR A 67 -6.34 37.30 3.47
CA TYR A 67 -5.48 36.47 4.31
C TYR A 67 -4.75 37.29 5.41
N LYS A 68 -5.38 38.35 5.93
CA LYS A 68 -4.78 39.40 6.79
C LYS A 68 -3.82 38.96 7.91
N ASN A 69 -3.86 37.71 8.39
CA ASN A 69 -2.92 37.13 9.37
C ASN A 69 -2.61 35.64 9.10
N ALA A 70 -2.81 35.17 7.87
CA ALA A 70 -2.65 33.76 7.48
C ALA A 70 -1.58 33.63 6.39
N THR A 71 -1.07 32.42 6.18
CA THR A 71 -0.11 32.15 5.12
C THR A 71 -0.74 32.48 3.77
N LEU A 72 -0.09 33.38 3.02
CA LEU A 72 -0.55 33.78 1.70
C LEU A 72 -0.41 32.61 0.73
N PRO A 73 -1.39 32.39 -0.16
CA PRO A 73 -1.21 31.48 -1.28
C PRO A 73 -0.16 32.03 -2.25
N GLY A 74 0.36 31.15 -3.11
CA GLY A 74 1.28 31.52 -4.19
C GLY A 74 0.63 32.39 -5.26
N THR A 75 1.43 32.84 -6.21
CA THR A 75 0.99 33.70 -7.31
C THR A 75 0.05 32.96 -8.25
N LEU A 76 -0.98 33.64 -8.75
CA LEU A 76 -1.90 33.08 -9.74
C LEU A 76 -1.23 33.01 -11.12
N THR A 77 -1.09 31.78 -11.64
CA THR A 77 -0.54 31.52 -12.99
C THR A 77 -1.68 31.21 -13.96
N VAL A 78 -1.86 32.03 -14.99
CA VAL A 78 -2.89 31.81 -16.01
C VAL A 78 -2.41 30.80 -17.05
N GLY A 79 -3.25 29.82 -17.38
CA GLY A 79 -2.98 28.82 -18.41
C GLY A 79 -2.97 29.41 -19.82
N THR A 80 -2.46 28.64 -20.78
CA THR A 80 -2.35 29.04 -22.20
C THR A 80 -3.71 29.36 -22.85
N ASP A 81 -4.80 28.77 -22.33
CA ASP A 81 -6.17 29.02 -22.77
C ASP A 81 -6.78 30.33 -22.22
N SER A 82 -6.03 31.06 -21.39
CA SER A 82 -6.43 32.28 -20.69
C SER A 82 -7.67 32.17 -19.79
N LYS A 83 -8.27 30.97 -19.65
CA LYS A 83 -9.51 30.69 -18.92
C LYS A 83 -9.29 29.76 -17.72
N THR A 84 -8.22 28.99 -17.74
CA THR A 84 -7.73 28.22 -16.60
C THR A 84 -6.65 29.02 -15.89
N ALA A 85 -6.55 28.84 -14.58
CA ALA A 85 -5.44 29.34 -13.80
C ALA A 85 -5.11 28.37 -12.67
N THR A 86 -3.89 28.43 -12.18
CA THR A 86 -3.44 27.62 -11.05
C THR A 86 -2.82 28.52 -9.99
N VAL A 87 -3.17 28.26 -8.74
CA VAL A 87 -2.57 28.89 -7.57
C VAL A 87 -1.91 27.78 -6.76
N GLN A 88 -0.60 27.88 -6.55
CA GLN A 88 0.11 26.93 -5.69
C GLN A 88 -0.09 27.33 -4.23
N ASP A 89 -0.46 26.39 -3.36
CA ASP A 89 -0.65 26.65 -1.93
C ASP A 89 -0.11 25.49 -1.08
N GLN A 90 -0.09 25.65 0.23
CA GLN A 90 0.36 24.64 1.18
C GLN A 90 -0.73 24.26 2.17
N ALA A 91 -0.95 22.96 2.31
CA ALA A 91 -1.88 22.39 3.28
C ALA A 91 -1.36 21.05 3.80
N SER A 92 -1.70 20.74 5.05
CA SER A 92 -1.29 19.48 5.69
C SER A 92 -2.33 18.38 5.45
N THR A 93 -3.59 18.72 5.19
CA THR A 93 -4.67 17.75 5.03
C THR A 93 -5.61 18.11 3.88
N GLN A 94 -6.36 17.12 3.38
CA GLN A 94 -7.42 17.34 2.38
C GLN A 94 -8.47 18.36 2.83
N ALA A 95 -8.88 18.32 4.10
CA ALA A 95 -9.87 19.23 4.64
C ALA A 95 -9.36 20.68 4.67
N GLU A 96 -8.12 20.86 5.15
CA GLU A 96 -7.46 22.17 5.16
C GLU A 96 -7.26 22.70 3.74
N ALA A 97 -6.81 21.85 2.80
CA ALA A 97 -6.65 22.22 1.40
C ALA A 97 -7.97 22.68 0.76
N ARG A 98 -9.08 22.02 1.08
CA ARG A 98 -10.41 22.41 0.61
C ARG A 98 -10.88 23.73 1.21
N GLU A 99 -10.63 23.95 2.50
CA GLU A 99 -10.92 25.23 3.15
C GLU A 99 -10.11 26.37 2.53
N ARG A 100 -8.80 26.17 2.30
CA ARG A 100 -7.92 27.15 1.64
C ARG A 100 -8.34 27.42 0.20
N ALA A 101 -8.67 26.39 -0.58
CA ALA A 101 -9.17 26.55 -1.94
C ALA A 101 -10.48 27.36 -1.99
N ASN A 102 -11.41 27.11 -1.06
CA ASN A 102 -12.63 27.90 -0.95
C ASN A 102 -12.35 29.36 -0.56
N LEU A 103 -11.37 29.61 0.32
CA LEU A 103 -10.93 30.96 0.67
C LEU A 103 -10.28 31.68 -0.52
N ILE A 104 -9.47 30.98 -1.33
CA ILE A 104 -8.90 31.50 -2.59
C ILE A 104 -10.02 31.92 -3.53
N VAL A 105 -11.00 31.06 -3.79
CA VAL A 105 -12.15 31.38 -4.66
C VAL A 105 -12.93 32.59 -4.13
N LYS A 106 -13.22 32.61 -2.83
CA LYS A 106 -13.94 33.73 -2.18
C LYS A 106 -13.15 35.04 -2.23
N ALA A 107 -11.82 34.98 -2.14
CA ALA A 107 -10.97 36.15 -2.27
C ALA A 107 -10.96 36.68 -3.71
N LEU A 108 -10.98 35.78 -4.71
CA LEU A 108 -10.94 36.13 -6.13
C LEU A 108 -12.31 36.55 -6.69
N GLU A 109 -13.42 36.07 -6.13
CA GLU A 109 -14.78 36.32 -6.64
C GLU A 109 -15.14 37.81 -6.83
N PRO A 110 -14.76 38.76 -5.95
CA PRO A 110 -15.03 40.18 -6.15
C PRO A 110 -14.31 40.79 -7.36
N LYS A 111 -13.19 40.20 -7.79
CA LYS A 111 -12.37 40.66 -8.91
C LYS A 111 -12.64 39.85 -10.19
N PHE A 112 -12.91 38.56 -10.04
CA PHE A 112 -13.12 37.60 -11.12
C PHE A 112 -14.50 36.96 -10.99
N LYS A 113 -15.52 37.67 -11.48
CA LYS A 113 -16.92 37.21 -11.38
C LYS A 113 -17.11 35.83 -12.05
N GLY A 114 -17.59 34.87 -11.25
CA GLY A 114 -17.95 33.53 -11.72
C GLY A 114 -16.79 32.51 -11.74
N ILE A 115 -15.66 32.84 -11.13
CA ILE A 115 -14.55 31.89 -10.95
C ILE A 115 -14.97 30.70 -10.08
N LYS A 116 -14.54 29.49 -10.45
CA LYS A 116 -14.82 28.24 -9.73
C LYS A 116 -13.58 27.35 -9.68
N LEU A 117 -13.56 26.41 -8.74
CA LEU A 117 -12.58 25.33 -8.73
C LEU A 117 -12.77 24.45 -9.97
N ALA A 118 -11.66 24.03 -10.56
CA ALA A 118 -11.69 23.10 -11.69
C ALA A 118 -12.15 21.69 -11.23
N PRO A 119 -12.76 20.88 -12.10
CA PRO A 119 -13.11 19.49 -11.79
C PRO A 119 -11.90 18.63 -11.41
N SER A 120 -10.69 19.01 -11.83
CA SER A 120 -9.44 18.33 -11.48
C SER A 120 -9.01 18.55 -10.01
N PHE A 121 -9.67 19.45 -9.26
CA PHE A 121 -9.30 19.71 -7.88
C PHE A 121 -9.46 18.47 -6.98
N ASP A 122 -10.44 17.61 -7.24
CA ASP A 122 -10.62 16.36 -6.48
C ASP A 122 -9.42 15.41 -6.65
N GLN A 123 -8.74 15.44 -7.80
CA GLN A 123 -7.53 14.65 -8.04
C GLN A 123 -6.33 15.21 -7.27
N GLU A 124 -6.22 16.53 -7.16
CA GLU A 124 -5.18 17.18 -6.35
C GLU A 124 -5.40 16.94 -4.85
N LEU A 125 -6.66 16.92 -4.39
CA LEU A 125 -7.00 16.57 -3.01
C LEU A 125 -6.59 15.13 -2.67
N GLN A 126 -6.75 14.17 -3.59
CA GLN A 126 -6.36 12.78 -3.33
C GLN A 126 -4.86 12.58 -3.09
N LYS A 127 -4.00 13.52 -3.53
CA LYS A 127 -2.55 13.47 -3.26
C LYS A 127 -2.23 13.83 -1.81
N LEU A 128 -3.10 14.58 -1.14
CA LEU A 128 -2.91 15.00 0.24
C LEU A 128 -3.44 13.95 1.22
N PRO A 129 -2.84 13.83 2.41
CA PRO A 129 -3.29 12.87 3.40
C PRO A 129 -4.65 13.25 4.00
N ALA A 130 -5.40 12.23 4.39
CA ALA A 130 -6.69 12.37 5.04
C ALA A 130 -6.57 13.14 6.37
N LYS A 131 -7.67 13.79 6.78
CA LYS A 131 -7.72 14.51 8.06
C LYS A 131 -7.55 13.53 9.23
N PRO A 132 -6.59 13.76 10.15
CA PRO A 132 -6.49 12.97 11.36
C PRO A 132 -7.69 13.25 12.29
N LEU A 133 -8.09 12.24 13.08
CA LEU A 133 -9.14 12.38 14.09
C LEU A 133 -8.68 13.33 15.20
N PHE A 134 -7.46 13.13 15.72
CA PHE A 134 -6.85 13.99 16.72
C PHE A 134 -5.32 13.82 16.75
N PRO A 135 -4.57 14.89 17.06
CA PRO A 135 -3.14 14.80 17.30
C PRO A 135 -2.85 14.16 18.66
N ILE A 136 -1.85 13.29 18.74
CA ILE A 136 -1.33 12.74 20.00
C ILE A 136 -0.14 13.58 20.48
N SER A 137 0.70 14.01 19.54
CA SER A 137 1.88 14.84 19.79
C SER A 137 2.09 15.85 18.66
N SER A 138 3.20 16.58 18.70
CA SER A 138 3.66 17.41 17.59
C SER A 138 3.94 16.60 16.32
N THR A 139 4.30 15.32 16.46
CA THR A 139 4.77 14.45 15.37
C THR A 139 3.82 13.29 15.05
N LEU A 140 2.86 12.96 15.91
CA LEU A 140 1.97 11.81 15.73
C LEU A 140 0.51 12.20 15.80
N ALA A 141 -0.30 11.58 14.95
CA ALA A 141 -1.74 11.75 14.92
C ALA A 141 -2.47 10.41 14.74
N VAL A 142 -3.69 10.34 15.25
CA VAL A 142 -4.59 9.20 15.06
C VAL A 142 -5.43 9.42 13.82
N TYR A 143 -5.50 8.42 12.96
CA TYR A 143 -6.27 8.44 11.73
C TYR A 143 -7.53 7.59 11.85
N PRO A 144 -8.57 7.85 11.04
CA PRO A 144 -9.74 6.99 10.98
C PRO A 144 -9.34 5.56 10.57
N PRO A 145 -10.10 4.55 11.04
CA PRO A 145 -9.84 3.16 10.69
C PRO A 145 -9.93 2.99 9.17
N LYS A 146 -9.00 2.21 8.61
CA LYS A 146 -9.08 1.82 7.20
C LYS A 146 -10.24 0.87 7.03
N THR A 147 -10.96 1.00 5.92
CA THR A 147 -12.05 0.08 5.55
C THR A 147 -11.72 -0.59 4.24
N GLU A 148 -11.71 -1.93 4.23
CA GLU A 148 -11.66 -2.75 3.01
C GLU A 148 -12.96 -3.56 2.95
N ASP A 149 -13.59 -3.60 1.78
CA ASP A 149 -14.86 -4.31 1.53
C ASP A 149 -15.97 -4.02 2.57
N GLY A 150 -16.06 -2.77 3.02
CA GLY A 150 -17.05 -2.32 3.99
C GLY A 150 -16.77 -2.70 5.45
N SER A 151 -15.64 -3.36 5.73
CA SER A 151 -15.23 -3.77 7.09
C SER A 151 -13.97 -3.04 7.56
N PRO A 152 -13.88 -2.66 8.85
CA PRO A 152 -12.68 -2.03 9.40
C PRO A 152 -11.52 -3.03 9.45
N VAL A 153 -10.38 -2.63 8.90
CA VAL A 153 -9.15 -3.42 8.88
C VAL A 153 -8.24 -3.00 10.03
N PRO A 154 -7.61 -3.95 10.75
CA PRO A 154 -6.64 -3.64 11.79
C PRO A 154 -5.48 -2.78 11.25
N ALA A 155 -5.05 -1.80 12.04
CA ALA A 155 -3.88 -0.98 11.72
C ALA A 155 -2.56 -1.76 11.84
N VAL A 156 -2.57 -2.88 12.58
CA VAL A 156 -1.41 -3.75 12.81
C VAL A 156 -1.53 -5.00 11.94
N LYS A 157 -0.42 -5.45 11.33
CA LYS A 157 -0.36 -6.76 10.67
C LYS A 157 -0.51 -7.85 11.72
N LEU A 158 -1.69 -8.44 11.79
CA LEU A 158 -1.95 -9.58 12.65
C LEU A 158 -1.38 -10.85 11.99
N GLY A 159 -0.86 -11.79 12.78
CA GLY A 159 -0.45 -13.10 12.25
C GLY A 159 -1.66 -13.94 11.82
N LEU A 160 -1.42 -15.03 11.10
CA LEU A 160 -2.47 -15.98 10.68
C LEU A 160 -3.23 -16.57 11.89
N ASP A 161 -2.57 -16.62 13.05
CA ASP A 161 -3.11 -17.04 14.34
C ASP A 161 -4.19 -16.07 14.88
N LEU A 162 -4.00 -14.77 14.64
CA LEU A 162 -4.91 -13.71 15.10
C LEU A 162 -5.95 -13.32 14.04
N GLN A 163 -5.64 -13.51 12.76
CA GLN A 163 -6.57 -13.25 11.64
C GLN A 163 -7.47 -14.46 11.34
N GLY A 164 -7.05 -15.65 11.76
CA GLY A 164 -7.62 -16.90 11.29
C GLY A 164 -7.14 -17.23 9.87
N GLY A 165 -6.73 -18.47 9.66
CA GLY A 165 -6.29 -18.96 8.35
C GLY A 165 -5.67 -20.34 8.46
N VAL A 166 -5.45 -20.98 7.32
CA VAL A 166 -4.91 -22.34 7.25
C VAL A 166 -3.45 -22.28 6.80
N ASN A 167 -2.54 -22.80 7.63
CA ASN A 167 -1.16 -23.06 7.21
C ASN A 167 -1.08 -24.50 6.72
N LEU A 168 -1.06 -24.68 5.40
CA LEU A 168 -0.93 -25.99 4.75
C LEU A 168 0.54 -26.28 4.44
N VAL A 169 1.13 -27.22 5.19
CA VAL A 169 2.47 -27.75 4.91
C VAL A 169 2.31 -29.06 4.15
N LEU A 170 2.52 -29.03 2.84
CA LEU A 170 2.50 -30.21 1.98
C LEU A 170 3.89 -30.85 1.97
N GLN A 171 4.04 -31.98 2.66
CA GLN A 171 5.25 -32.80 2.60
C GLN A 171 5.10 -33.87 1.53
N VAL A 172 5.71 -33.67 0.36
CA VAL A 172 5.77 -34.71 -0.69
C VAL A 172 6.77 -35.79 -0.25
N ARG A 173 6.28 -36.94 0.20
CA ARG A 173 7.14 -38.12 0.47
C ARG A 173 7.42 -38.84 -0.85
N ARG A 174 8.62 -38.65 -1.41
CA ARG A 174 9.15 -39.51 -2.49
C ARG A 174 9.48 -40.88 -1.91
N ALA A 175 9.05 -41.96 -2.56
CA ALA A 175 9.38 -43.31 -2.10
C ALA A 175 10.83 -43.64 -2.48
N LEU A 176 11.61 -44.10 -1.50
CA LEU A 176 12.99 -44.55 -1.67
C LEU A 176 13.03 -46.07 -1.55
N PHE A 177 13.58 -46.72 -2.57
CA PHE A 177 13.81 -48.16 -2.61
C PHE A 177 15.31 -48.41 -2.65
N THR A 178 15.80 -49.32 -1.80
CA THR A 178 17.22 -49.65 -1.69
C THR A 178 17.46 -51.10 -2.07
N TYR A 179 18.43 -51.34 -2.95
CA TYR A 179 18.79 -52.66 -3.45
C TYR A 179 20.28 -52.92 -3.20
N ASP A 180 20.63 -54.08 -2.68
CA ASP A 180 22.02 -54.52 -2.58
C ASP A 180 22.43 -55.21 -3.89
N VAL A 181 23.41 -54.66 -4.60
CA VAL A 181 23.85 -55.15 -5.90
C VAL A 181 25.14 -55.96 -5.74
N THR A 182 25.00 -57.28 -5.77
CA THR A 182 26.16 -58.20 -5.72
C THR A 182 27.05 -57.99 -6.93
N GLY A 183 28.35 -57.75 -6.70
CA GLY A 183 29.32 -57.51 -7.79
C GLY A 183 29.23 -56.12 -8.43
N ALA A 184 28.66 -55.13 -7.75
CA ALA A 184 28.66 -53.75 -8.22
C ALA A 184 30.10 -53.29 -8.55
N PRO A 185 30.34 -52.67 -9.72
CA PRO A 185 31.65 -52.15 -10.09
C PRO A 185 32.18 -51.21 -9.00
N THR A 186 33.47 -51.24 -8.69
CA THR A 186 34.09 -50.25 -7.78
C THR A 186 34.56 -49.02 -8.52
N ASP A 187 34.84 -49.14 -9.83
CA ASP A 187 35.25 -48.04 -10.68
C ASP A 187 34.10 -47.05 -10.94
N PRO A 188 34.30 -45.74 -10.73
CA PRO A 188 33.25 -44.73 -10.93
C PRO A 188 32.66 -44.69 -12.34
N THR A 189 33.47 -44.91 -13.37
CA THR A 189 33.03 -44.86 -14.77
C THR A 189 32.12 -46.05 -15.08
N GLN A 190 32.48 -47.23 -14.60
CA GLN A 190 31.65 -48.43 -14.71
C GLN A 190 30.37 -48.35 -13.87
N ARG A 191 30.41 -47.69 -12.70
CA ARG A 191 29.21 -47.41 -11.90
C ARG A 191 28.24 -46.51 -12.65
N GLU A 192 28.72 -45.43 -13.26
CA GLU A 192 27.85 -44.52 -14.02
C GLU A 192 27.26 -45.22 -15.25
N ALA A 193 28.03 -46.09 -15.92
CA ALA A 193 27.51 -46.91 -17.02
C ALA A 193 26.38 -47.86 -16.56
N LEU A 194 26.54 -48.49 -15.40
CA LEU A 194 25.50 -49.32 -14.79
C LEU A 194 24.27 -48.50 -14.40
N LEU A 195 24.45 -47.33 -13.77
CA LEU A 195 23.35 -46.42 -13.44
C LEU A 195 22.59 -45.98 -14.69
N ALA A 196 23.30 -45.65 -15.78
CA ALA A 196 22.69 -45.30 -17.06
C ALA A 196 21.83 -46.45 -17.61
N GLN A 197 22.31 -47.70 -17.56
CA GLN A 197 21.54 -48.87 -17.96
C GLN A 197 20.28 -49.05 -17.11
N VAL A 198 20.39 -48.89 -15.79
CA VAL A 198 19.24 -48.97 -14.88
C VAL A 198 18.23 -47.85 -15.20
N ARG A 199 18.67 -46.61 -15.42
CA ARG A 199 17.78 -45.49 -15.80
C ARG A 199 17.07 -45.77 -17.12
N THR A 200 17.79 -46.31 -18.12
CA THR A 200 17.19 -46.70 -19.40
C THR A 200 16.14 -47.80 -19.22
N ALA A 201 16.43 -48.84 -18.43
CA ALA A 201 15.48 -49.92 -18.15
C ALA A 201 14.23 -49.42 -17.43
N LEU A 202 14.39 -48.57 -16.40
CA LEU A 202 13.27 -47.95 -15.70
C LEU A 202 12.45 -47.03 -16.61
N GLY A 203 13.09 -46.31 -17.54
CA GLY A 203 12.43 -45.49 -18.55
C GLY A 203 11.61 -46.26 -19.58
N GLN A 204 11.92 -47.54 -19.78
CA GLN A 204 11.21 -48.44 -20.70
C GLN A 204 10.02 -49.18 -20.04
N THR A 205 9.84 -49.03 -18.73
CA THR A 205 8.70 -49.63 -18.02
C THR A 205 7.36 -49.02 -18.45
N ASP A 206 6.28 -49.77 -18.23
CA ASP A 206 4.92 -49.30 -18.48
C ASP A 206 4.64 -48.03 -17.64
N THR A 207 3.96 -47.05 -18.26
CA THR A 207 3.57 -45.78 -17.61
C THR A 207 2.77 -45.97 -16.33
N SER A 208 2.00 -47.06 -16.23
CA SER A 208 1.18 -47.39 -15.06
C SER A 208 1.99 -47.73 -13.81
N VAL A 209 3.29 -48.02 -13.94
CA VAL A 209 4.16 -48.40 -12.81
C VAL A 209 4.82 -47.17 -12.15
N GLY A 210 4.77 -45.99 -12.78
CA GLY A 210 5.26 -44.73 -12.18
C GLY A 210 6.79 -44.67 -11.98
N LEU A 211 7.56 -45.53 -12.65
CA LEU A 211 9.02 -45.59 -12.52
C LEU A 211 9.77 -44.70 -13.53
N ARG A 212 9.05 -44.13 -14.50
CA ARG A 212 9.64 -43.21 -15.48
C ARG A 212 10.07 -41.93 -14.78
N GLY A 213 11.33 -41.53 -14.96
CA GLY A 213 11.90 -40.37 -14.28
C GLY A 213 12.31 -40.62 -12.82
N ALA A 214 12.37 -41.88 -12.39
CA ALA A 214 12.99 -42.25 -11.14
C ALA A 214 14.48 -41.90 -11.15
N ASP A 215 14.95 -41.32 -10.06
CA ASP A 215 16.36 -41.02 -9.86
C ASP A 215 17.07 -42.26 -9.29
N THR A 216 18.26 -42.56 -9.81
CA THR A 216 19.04 -43.72 -9.41
C THR A 216 20.46 -43.32 -9.07
N SER A 217 20.93 -43.78 -7.91
CA SER A 217 22.27 -43.46 -7.41
C SER A 217 22.78 -44.57 -6.50
N PHE A 218 24.09 -44.70 -6.37
CA PHE A 218 24.66 -45.53 -5.30
C PHE A 218 24.77 -44.70 -4.00
N THR A 219 24.45 -45.31 -2.85
CA THR A 219 24.58 -44.65 -1.55
C THR A 219 26.01 -44.21 -1.32
N VAL A 220 26.21 -42.94 -0.96
CA VAL A 220 27.52 -42.37 -0.66
C VAL A 220 28.09 -43.08 0.59
N GLY A 221 29.20 -43.79 0.42
CA GLY A 221 29.83 -44.58 1.49
C GLY A 221 29.22 -45.96 1.74
N GLY A 222 28.13 -46.33 1.04
CA GLY A 222 27.39 -47.59 1.22
C GLY A 222 27.85 -48.75 0.34
N GLY A 223 28.97 -48.63 -0.37
CA GLY A 223 29.53 -49.70 -1.21
C GLY A 223 28.62 -50.08 -2.38
N ASN A 224 27.77 -51.09 -2.19
CA ASN A 224 27.00 -51.78 -3.23
C ASN A 224 25.49 -51.48 -3.18
N VAL A 225 25.07 -50.54 -2.33
CA VAL A 225 23.66 -50.18 -2.21
C VAL A 225 23.25 -49.21 -3.33
N LEU A 226 22.34 -49.66 -4.19
CA LEU A 226 21.66 -48.87 -5.21
C LEU A 226 20.35 -48.30 -4.64
N GLU A 227 20.22 -46.98 -4.68
CA GLU A 227 19.02 -46.24 -4.34
C GLU A 227 18.23 -45.91 -5.61
N VAL A 228 16.94 -46.22 -5.60
CA VAL A 228 15.97 -45.82 -6.61
C VAL A 228 14.92 -44.95 -5.93
N ARG A 229 14.78 -43.70 -6.39
CA ARG A 229 13.85 -42.71 -5.86
C ARG A 229 12.76 -42.45 -6.89
N THR A 230 11.52 -42.80 -6.56
CA THR A 230 10.39 -42.56 -7.46
C THR A 230 9.85 -41.14 -7.28
N GLN A 231 9.33 -40.58 -8.36
CA GLN A 231 8.57 -39.33 -8.29
C GLN A 231 7.09 -39.67 -8.10
N ALA A 232 6.41 -38.92 -7.25
CA ALA A 232 4.96 -38.96 -7.24
C ALA A 232 4.47 -38.29 -8.53
N THR A 233 3.60 -38.97 -9.26
CA THR A 233 2.87 -38.37 -10.39
C THR A 233 1.60 -37.71 -9.86
N ASP A 234 1.27 -36.54 -10.40
CA ASP A 234 -0.03 -35.86 -10.18
C ASP A 234 -1.21 -36.69 -10.72
#